data_AF-A0A7M2WT87-F1
#
_entry.id   AF-A0A7M2WT87-F1
#
_cell.length_a   1.000
_cell.length_b   1.000
_cell.length_c   1.000
_cell.angle_alpha   90.00
_cell.angle_beta   90.00
_cell.angle_gamma   90.00
#
_symmetry.space_group_name_H-M   'P 1'
#
loop_
_entity.id
_entity.type
_entity.pdbx_description
1 polymer ?
#
loop_
_entity_poly.entity_id
_entity_poly.type
_entity_poly.pdbx_seq_one_letter_code
_entity_poly.pdbx_strand_id
1 'polypeptide(L)'
;MKIEDVQVAEKPLVLATAADLDTLASRLWITFPSGYREYVMRLGEGVLGGSFVRIYPPWRIEKELPEWRRRINKYWFWAEGRELLPKERALECVLIGDTVNGDELVFHPSRPNRLLVLPRESEQIFDAGGDLLDAIEWMCTSGELVERFDERKFEPFDSRVDSADRASEVAAADPEGESLDDLVELAERWTKRHAVKETARKQLRQQTPKGGKAELIYEGILIDGSSKLDVGYGVAWRINDKETGKLLGVFRWRKGDGHQGSAYEPAKGA
;
A
#
# COMPACT_ATOMS: atom_id res chain seq x y z
N MET A 1 9.87 19.06 -14.81
CA MET A 1 8.84 19.92 -15.45
C MET A 1 8.18 20.81 -14.40
N LYS A 2 7.64 21.98 -14.78
CA LYS A 2 6.74 22.75 -13.90
C LYS A 2 5.31 22.68 -14.40
N ILE A 3 4.35 22.80 -13.48
CA ILE A 3 2.92 22.71 -13.82
C ILE A 3 2.46 23.91 -14.66
N GLU A 4 3.14 25.05 -14.55
CA GLU A 4 2.89 26.25 -15.36
C GLU A 4 3.24 26.05 -16.85
N ASP A 5 4.08 25.08 -17.17
CA ASP A 5 4.52 24.81 -18.54
C ASP A 5 3.49 23.95 -19.31
N VAL A 6 2.42 23.49 -18.64
CA VAL A 6 1.41 22.60 -19.20
C VAL A 6 0.35 23.38 -19.99
N GLN A 7 0.16 23.00 -21.26
CA GLN A 7 -0.82 23.60 -22.16
C GLN A 7 -2.15 22.85 -22.06
N VAL A 8 -3.12 23.43 -21.35
CA VAL A 8 -4.44 22.82 -21.15
C VAL A 8 -5.32 23.03 -22.39
N ALA A 9 -5.88 21.96 -22.93
CA ALA A 9 -6.86 22.01 -24.01
C ALA A 9 -8.13 22.78 -23.60
N GLU A 10 -8.91 23.28 -24.55
CA GLU A 10 -10.17 24.02 -24.31
C GLU A 10 -11.30 23.09 -23.83
N LYS A 11 -11.12 22.43 -22.70
CA LYS A 11 -12.11 21.60 -22.00
C LYS A 11 -12.10 21.92 -20.50
N PRO A 12 -13.24 21.78 -19.81
CA PRO A 12 -13.28 21.97 -18.36
C PRO A 12 -12.36 21.00 -17.62
N LEU A 13 -11.61 21.51 -16.65
CA LEU A 13 -10.77 20.68 -15.78
C LEU A 13 -11.62 19.88 -14.80
N VAL A 14 -11.18 18.67 -14.48
CA VAL A 14 -11.84 17.77 -13.52
C VAL A 14 -10.96 17.66 -12.28
N LEU A 15 -11.12 18.62 -11.37
CA LEU A 15 -10.22 18.83 -10.24
C LEU A 15 -10.64 18.03 -9.01
N ALA A 16 -9.65 17.52 -8.27
CA ALA A 16 -9.86 17.00 -6.93
C ALA A 16 -9.90 18.14 -5.91
N THR A 17 -10.68 17.96 -4.85
CA THR A 17 -10.67 18.85 -3.69
C THR A 17 -9.64 18.38 -2.66
N ALA A 18 -9.27 19.26 -1.74
CA ALA A 18 -8.46 18.87 -0.58
C ALA A 18 -9.15 17.79 0.26
N ALA A 19 -10.48 17.83 0.36
CA ALA A 19 -11.26 16.84 1.11
C ALA A 19 -11.22 15.44 0.45
N ASP A 20 -11.26 15.37 -0.89
CA ASP A 20 -11.15 14.08 -1.61
C ASP A 20 -9.80 13.42 -1.32
N LEU A 21 -8.73 14.23 -1.35
CA LEU A 21 -7.37 13.79 -1.04
C LEU A 21 -7.23 13.33 0.41
N ASP A 22 -7.71 14.12 1.37
CA ASP A 22 -7.58 13.83 2.79
C ASP A 22 -8.40 12.58 3.16
N THR A 23 -9.58 12.41 2.54
CA THR A 23 -10.43 11.22 2.69
C THR A 23 -9.73 9.98 2.17
N LEU A 24 -9.20 10.01 0.94
CA LEU A 24 -8.49 8.88 0.36
C LEU A 24 -7.20 8.55 1.14
N ALA A 25 -6.42 9.57 1.50
CA ALA A 25 -5.20 9.41 2.28
C ALA A 25 -5.48 8.75 3.64
N SER A 26 -6.53 9.19 4.33
CA SER A 26 -6.95 8.62 5.61
C SER A 26 -7.44 7.19 5.46
N ARG A 27 -8.24 6.90 4.43
CA ARG A 27 -8.81 5.57 4.20
C ARG A 27 -7.76 4.54 3.82
N LEU A 28 -6.77 4.92 3.01
CA LEU A 28 -5.67 4.04 2.61
C LEU A 28 -4.48 4.08 3.58
N TRP A 29 -4.50 4.96 4.58
CA TRP A 29 -3.41 5.17 5.54
C TRP A 29 -2.09 5.52 4.85
N ILE A 30 -2.14 6.45 3.89
CA ILE A 30 -1.01 6.84 3.04
C ILE A 30 -0.69 8.32 3.15
N THR A 31 0.53 8.66 2.76
CA THR A 31 0.91 10.01 2.34
C THR A 31 1.14 9.98 0.84
N PHE A 32 0.58 10.94 0.10
CA PHE A 32 0.84 11.04 -1.34
C PHE A 32 2.27 11.55 -1.62
N PRO A 33 2.86 11.19 -2.77
CA PRO A 33 4.12 11.78 -3.21
C PRO A 33 4.04 13.30 -3.30
N SER A 34 5.21 13.94 -3.16
CA SER A 34 5.39 15.35 -3.52
C SER A 34 4.83 15.63 -4.93
N GLY A 35 4.25 16.82 -5.12
CA GLY A 35 3.66 17.24 -6.39
C GLY A 35 2.27 16.66 -6.69
N TYR A 36 1.88 15.51 -6.12
CA TYR A 36 0.58 14.88 -6.45
C TYR A 36 -0.62 15.72 -6.06
N ARG A 37 -0.65 16.24 -4.83
CA ARG A 37 -1.76 17.10 -4.35
C ARG A 37 -1.93 18.32 -5.27
N GLU A 38 -0.83 18.98 -5.60
CA GLU A 38 -0.85 20.16 -6.47
C GLU A 38 -1.35 19.80 -7.87
N TYR A 39 -0.85 18.70 -8.44
CA TYR A 39 -1.25 18.23 -9.77
C TYR A 39 -2.76 18.01 -9.86
N VAL A 40 -3.35 17.22 -8.97
CA VAL A 40 -4.79 16.87 -9.08
C VAL A 40 -5.72 18.02 -8.70
N MET A 41 -5.23 19.02 -7.95
CA MET A 41 -6.00 20.21 -7.60
C MET A 41 -5.89 21.33 -8.64
N ARG A 42 -4.83 21.37 -9.47
CA ARG A 42 -4.61 22.40 -10.50
C ARG A 42 -4.87 21.93 -11.92
N LEU A 43 -4.56 20.67 -12.25
CA LEU A 43 -4.81 20.05 -13.56
C LEU A 43 -5.94 19.03 -13.50
N GLY A 44 -5.94 18.17 -12.46
CA GLY A 44 -7.00 17.18 -12.27
C GLY A 44 -6.87 15.95 -13.16
N GLU A 45 -8.01 15.34 -13.49
CA GLU A 45 -8.09 14.16 -14.35
C GLU A 45 -7.96 14.52 -15.83
N GLY A 46 -7.05 13.85 -16.53
CA GLY A 46 -6.78 14.08 -17.93
C GLY A 46 -5.58 13.28 -18.44
N VAL A 47 -5.25 13.48 -19.70
CA VAL A 47 -4.06 12.90 -20.34
C VAL A 47 -3.04 13.99 -20.65
N LEU A 48 -1.81 13.80 -20.21
CA LEU A 48 -0.67 14.70 -20.44
C LEU A 48 0.24 14.14 -21.52
N GLY A 49 0.79 15.03 -22.35
CA GLY A 49 1.80 14.70 -23.35
C GLY A 49 1.20 14.11 -24.63
N GLY A 50 0.18 14.76 -25.18
CA GLY A 50 -0.37 14.38 -26.49
C GLY A 50 -1.06 13.00 -26.50
N SER A 51 -1.66 12.61 -25.37
CA SER A 51 -2.29 11.31 -25.11
C SER A 51 -1.39 10.21 -24.50
N PHE A 52 -0.35 10.57 -23.75
CA PHE A 52 0.56 9.58 -23.14
C PHE A 52 0.26 9.26 -21.67
N VAL A 53 0.49 10.18 -20.73
CA VAL A 53 0.45 9.92 -19.27
C VAL A 53 -0.90 10.28 -18.68
N ARG A 54 -1.45 9.43 -17.83
CA ARG A 54 -2.67 9.69 -17.04
C ARG A 54 -2.36 9.58 -15.57
N ILE A 55 -2.57 10.65 -14.83
CA ILE A 55 -2.49 10.62 -13.37
C ILE A 55 -3.90 10.43 -12.81
N TYR A 56 -4.01 9.51 -11.87
CA TYR A 56 -5.28 9.11 -11.32
C TYR A 56 -5.68 10.09 -10.22
N PRO A 57 -6.85 10.75 -10.33
CA PRO A 57 -7.44 11.46 -9.20
C PRO A 57 -7.89 10.48 -8.11
N PRO A 58 -8.25 10.97 -6.90
CA PRO A 58 -8.63 10.11 -5.78
C PRO A 58 -9.73 9.09 -6.10
N TRP A 59 -10.80 9.48 -6.78
CA TRP A 59 -11.90 8.57 -7.14
C TRP A 59 -11.46 7.44 -8.07
N ARG A 60 -10.48 7.69 -8.94
CA ARG A 60 -9.96 6.66 -9.85
C ARG A 60 -8.99 5.73 -9.15
N ILE A 61 -8.12 6.24 -8.27
CA ILE A 61 -7.29 5.37 -7.42
C ILE A 61 -8.17 4.42 -6.61
N GLU A 62 -9.23 4.95 -6.00
CA GLU A 62 -10.19 4.14 -5.24
C GLU A 62 -10.82 3.01 -6.06
N LYS A 63 -11.23 3.33 -7.29
CA LYS A 63 -11.86 2.37 -8.20
C LYS A 63 -10.90 1.30 -8.70
N GLU A 64 -9.70 1.69 -9.13
CA GLU A 64 -8.77 0.82 -9.86
C GLU A 64 -7.90 -0.04 -8.93
N LEU A 65 -7.57 0.47 -7.73
CA LEU A 65 -6.60 -0.16 -6.84
C LEU A 65 -6.95 -1.60 -6.41
N PRO A 66 -8.21 -1.97 -6.10
CA PRO A 66 -8.55 -3.34 -5.72
C PRO A 66 -8.27 -4.35 -6.85
N GLU A 67 -8.74 -4.06 -8.06
CA GLU A 67 -8.51 -4.91 -9.22
C GLU A 67 -7.03 -4.99 -9.59
N TRP A 68 -6.34 -3.84 -9.54
CA TRP A 68 -4.89 -3.79 -9.74
C TRP A 68 -4.16 -4.73 -8.79
N ARG A 69 -4.44 -4.67 -7.49
CA ARG A 69 -3.82 -5.58 -6.49
C ARG A 69 -4.15 -7.05 -6.75
N ARG A 70 -5.38 -7.38 -7.15
CA ARG A 70 -5.75 -8.75 -7.54
C ARG A 70 -4.90 -9.24 -8.72
N ARG A 71 -4.73 -8.41 -9.75
CA ARG A 71 -3.90 -8.72 -10.92
C ARG A 71 -2.44 -8.91 -10.54
N ILE A 72 -1.85 -8.00 -9.77
CA ILE A 72 -0.45 -8.09 -9.29
C ILE A 72 -0.22 -9.34 -8.43
N ASN A 73 -1.20 -9.73 -7.60
CA ASN A 73 -1.09 -10.94 -6.80
C ASN A 73 -1.09 -12.20 -7.66
N LYS A 74 -1.95 -12.24 -8.69
CA LYS A 74 -2.09 -13.38 -9.58
C LYS A 74 -0.95 -13.48 -10.60
N TYR A 75 -0.52 -12.35 -11.14
CA TYR A 75 0.45 -12.24 -12.22
C TYR A 75 1.50 -11.18 -11.88
N TRP A 76 2.78 -11.58 -11.90
CA TRP A 76 3.90 -10.67 -11.65
C TRP A 76 4.88 -10.77 -12.81
N PHE A 77 4.94 -9.70 -13.61
CA PHE A 77 5.75 -9.63 -14.82
C PHE A 77 7.16 -9.09 -14.54
N TRP A 78 7.31 -8.16 -13.60
CA TRP A 78 8.56 -7.42 -13.36
C TRP A 78 9.54 -8.14 -12.43
N ALA A 79 9.94 -9.36 -12.79
CA ALA A 79 10.83 -10.17 -11.95
C ALA A 79 12.27 -9.63 -11.94
N GLU A 80 12.74 -9.01 -13.01
CA GLU A 80 14.10 -8.49 -13.11
C GLU A 80 14.31 -7.22 -12.27
N GLY A 81 13.26 -6.44 -12.01
CA GLY A 81 13.29 -5.27 -11.12
C GLY A 81 13.19 -5.56 -9.61
N ARG A 82 13.36 -6.83 -9.19
CA ARG A 82 13.14 -7.29 -7.81
C ARG A 82 13.91 -6.50 -6.75
N GLU A 83 15.11 -6.01 -7.07
CA GLU A 83 15.91 -5.23 -6.12
C GLU A 83 15.24 -3.89 -5.76
N LEU A 84 14.48 -3.30 -6.68
CA LEU A 84 13.77 -2.05 -6.46
C LEU A 84 12.41 -2.29 -5.82
N LEU A 85 11.68 -3.29 -6.30
CA LEU A 85 10.35 -3.66 -5.82
C LEU A 85 10.08 -5.16 -6.02
N PRO A 86 10.24 -5.99 -4.98
CA PRO A 86 9.83 -7.39 -5.04
C PRO A 86 8.29 -7.50 -5.01
N LYS A 87 7.75 -8.58 -5.58
CA LYS A 87 6.30 -8.83 -5.70
C LYS A 87 5.55 -8.65 -4.39
N GLU A 88 6.10 -9.15 -3.29
CA GLU A 88 5.47 -9.10 -1.97
C GLU A 88 5.23 -7.64 -1.53
N ARG A 89 6.12 -6.73 -1.92
CA ARG A 89 6.02 -5.30 -1.63
C ARG A 89 5.20 -4.55 -2.67
N ALA A 90 5.12 -5.04 -3.90
CA ALA A 90 4.27 -4.45 -4.93
C ALA A 90 2.78 -4.47 -4.55
N LEU A 91 2.33 -5.50 -3.82
CA LEU A 91 0.96 -5.58 -3.31
C LEU A 91 0.60 -4.47 -2.32
N GLU A 92 1.59 -3.91 -1.63
CA GLU A 92 1.42 -2.80 -0.69
C GLU A 92 1.39 -1.44 -1.38
N CYS A 93 1.80 -1.37 -2.65
CA CYS A 93 1.86 -0.11 -3.40
C CYS A 93 0.47 0.45 -3.71
N VAL A 94 0.47 1.71 -4.12
CA VAL A 94 -0.68 2.44 -4.65
C VAL A 94 -0.36 2.80 -6.10
N LEU A 95 -1.24 2.35 -7.01
CA LEU A 95 -1.28 2.79 -8.39
C LEU A 95 -1.83 4.22 -8.43
N ILE A 96 -1.06 5.16 -8.98
CA ILE A 96 -1.44 6.58 -9.05
C ILE A 96 -1.50 7.12 -10.48
N GLY A 97 -1.20 6.29 -11.46
CA GLY A 97 -1.23 6.68 -12.85
C GLY A 97 -0.77 5.56 -13.75
N ASP A 98 -0.94 5.78 -15.03
CA ASP A 98 -0.46 4.90 -16.08
C ASP A 98 -0.18 5.68 -17.36
N THR A 99 0.32 4.98 -18.38
CA THR A 99 0.27 5.46 -19.76
C THR A 99 -0.96 4.89 -20.44
N VAL A 100 -1.43 5.55 -21.51
CA VAL A 100 -2.50 5.00 -22.39
C VAL A 100 -2.11 3.63 -22.96
N ASN A 101 -0.81 3.35 -23.03
CA ASN A 101 -0.25 2.11 -23.52
C ASN A 101 -0.24 0.99 -22.46
N GLY A 102 -0.32 1.32 -21.16
CA GLY A 102 -0.41 0.34 -20.07
C GLY A 102 0.84 0.22 -19.19
N ASP A 103 1.79 1.15 -19.28
CA ASP A 103 2.86 1.28 -18.29
C ASP A 103 2.27 1.86 -17.01
N GLU A 104 2.69 1.38 -15.84
CA GLU A 104 2.05 1.74 -14.58
C GLU A 104 2.96 2.59 -13.71
N LEU A 105 2.41 3.59 -13.04
CA LEU A 105 3.11 4.45 -12.10
C LEU A 105 2.61 4.18 -10.67
N VAL A 106 3.52 3.72 -9.82
CA VAL A 106 3.21 3.32 -8.45
C VAL A 106 4.12 3.99 -7.44
N PHE A 107 3.68 4.05 -6.19
CA PHE A 107 4.56 4.32 -5.07
C PHE A 107 4.23 3.40 -3.89
N HIS A 108 5.21 3.20 -3.01
CA HIS A 108 4.98 2.46 -1.78
C HIS A 108 4.66 3.41 -0.62
N PRO A 109 3.59 3.18 0.18
CA PRO A 109 3.25 4.05 1.32
C PRO A 109 4.36 4.30 2.35
N SER A 110 5.31 3.37 2.50
CA SER A 110 6.47 3.52 3.41
C SER A 110 7.56 4.43 2.86
N ARG A 111 7.52 4.74 1.55
CA ARG A 111 8.46 5.59 0.82
C ARG A 111 7.67 6.43 -0.20
N PRO A 112 6.84 7.38 0.26
CA PRO A 112 5.90 8.10 -0.60
C PRO A 112 6.59 8.91 -1.70
N ASN A 113 7.78 9.44 -1.42
CA ASN A 113 8.59 10.19 -2.38
C ASN A 113 9.60 9.29 -3.10
N ARG A 114 9.11 8.13 -3.58
CA ARG A 114 9.86 7.23 -4.46
C ARG A 114 8.86 6.59 -5.41
N LEU A 115 8.72 7.18 -6.58
CA LEU A 115 7.83 6.72 -7.63
C LEU A 115 8.55 5.70 -8.50
N LEU A 116 7.85 4.63 -8.82
CA LEU A 116 8.36 3.53 -9.63
C LEU A 116 7.48 3.38 -10.86
N VAL A 117 8.12 3.17 -12.00
CA VAL A 117 7.45 2.83 -13.25
C VAL A 117 7.59 1.34 -13.51
N LEU A 118 6.46 0.72 -13.84
CA LEU A 118 6.32 -0.68 -14.22
C LEU A 118 5.96 -0.72 -15.72
N PRO A 119 6.95 -0.85 -16.63
CA PRO A 119 6.72 -0.82 -18.07
C PRO A 119 5.98 -2.06 -18.56
N ARG A 120 5.12 -1.92 -19.56
CA ARG A 120 4.37 -3.07 -20.10
C ARG A 120 5.23 -4.02 -20.95
N GLU A 121 6.28 -3.50 -21.60
CA GLU A 121 7.14 -4.24 -22.54
C GLU A 121 8.51 -4.65 -21.95
N SER A 122 8.72 -4.45 -20.65
CA SER A 122 9.98 -4.77 -19.97
C SER A 122 9.75 -5.34 -18.59
N GLU A 123 10.50 -6.37 -18.22
CA GLU A 123 10.48 -6.97 -16.87
C GLU A 123 11.28 -6.15 -15.84
N GLN A 124 11.97 -5.09 -16.29
CA GLN A 124 12.67 -4.15 -15.43
C GLN A 124 11.70 -3.18 -14.74
N ILE A 125 12.13 -2.63 -13.60
CA ILE A 125 11.41 -1.56 -12.89
C ILE A 125 12.31 -0.34 -12.89
N PHE A 126 11.75 0.84 -13.06
CA PHE A 126 12.52 2.08 -13.04
C PHE A 126 12.16 2.95 -11.84
N ASP A 127 13.17 3.59 -11.24
CA ASP A 127 12.99 4.65 -10.26
C ASP A 127 12.83 5.98 -10.99
N ALA A 128 11.61 6.53 -10.95
CA ALA A 128 11.25 7.75 -11.67
C ALA A 128 11.38 9.01 -10.80
N GLY A 129 11.96 8.90 -9.60
CA GLY A 129 12.24 10.03 -8.72
C GLY A 129 11.27 10.18 -7.55
N GLY A 130 11.41 11.30 -6.83
CA GLY A 130 10.70 11.54 -5.56
C GLY A 130 9.55 12.54 -5.62
N ASP A 131 9.28 13.11 -6.78
CA ASP A 131 8.21 14.06 -7.05
C ASP A 131 7.40 13.62 -8.26
N LEU A 132 6.10 13.86 -8.25
CA LEU A 132 5.22 13.45 -9.34
C LEU A 132 5.60 14.10 -10.68
N LEU A 133 5.93 15.40 -10.70
CA LEU A 133 6.26 16.09 -11.96
C LEU A 133 7.59 15.60 -12.52
N ASP A 134 8.54 15.24 -11.66
CA ASP A 134 9.80 14.61 -12.07
C ASP A 134 9.56 13.22 -12.64
N ALA A 135 8.65 12.44 -12.06
CA ALA A 135 8.28 11.13 -12.58
C ALA A 135 7.58 11.23 -13.95
N ILE A 136 6.66 12.18 -14.12
CA ILE A 136 6.01 12.45 -15.41
C ILE A 136 7.05 12.88 -16.46
N GLU A 137 7.98 13.76 -16.07
CA GLU A 137 9.06 14.20 -16.95
C GLU A 137 9.94 13.01 -17.38
N TRP A 138 10.30 12.14 -16.42
CA TRP A 138 11.04 10.91 -16.70
C TRP A 138 10.29 10.00 -17.67
N MET A 139 8.97 9.81 -17.49
CA MET A 139 8.16 9.00 -18.39
C MET A 139 8.16 9.56 -19.82
N CYS A 140 8.16 10.88 -20.00
CA CYS A 140 8.13 11.51 -21.32
C CYS A 140 9.51 11.60 -22.00
N THR A 141 10.59 11.68 -21.23
CA THR A 141 11.92 12.07 -21.75
C THR A 141 13.04 11.06 -21.52
N SER A 142 12.83 10.00 -20.73
CA SER A 142 13.86 8.98 -20.48
C SER A 142 14.29 8.29 -21.77
N GLY A 143 13.32 7.96 -22.63
CA GLY A 143 13.51 7.08 -23.80
C GLY A 143 13.32 5.60 -23.49
N GLU A 144 12.95 5.26 -22.25
CA GLU A 144 12.81 3.87 -21.79
C GLU A 144 11.42 3.27 -22.11
N LEU A 145 10.37 4.11 -22.14
CA LEU A 145 9.00 3.67 -22.44
C LEU A 145 8.64 3.88 -23.91
N VAL A 146 9.01 5.03 -24.45
CA VAL A 146 8.72 5.49 -25.82
C VAL A 146 9.83 6.42 -26.30
N GLU A 147 9.84 6.76 -27.59
CA GLU A 147 10.71 7.81 -28.11
C GLU A 147 10.46 9.13 -27.36
N ARG A 148 11.54 9.85 -27.06
CA ARG A 148 11.49 11.07 -26.24
C ARG A 148 10.65 12.15 -26.90
N PHE A 149 9.85 12.85 -26.10
CA PHE A 149 9.07 13.98 -26.60
C PHE A 149 8.91 15.10 -25.55
N ASP A 150 8.83 16.33 -26.05
CA ASP A 150 8.73 17.55 -25.25
C ASP A 150 7.30 18.12 -25.20
N GLU A 151 6.32 17.45 -25.83
CA GLU A 151 4.93 17.90 -25.77
C GLU A 151 4.39 17.85 -24.33
N ARG A 152 3.81 18.97 -23.88
CA ARG A 152 3.19 19.15 -22.55
C ARG A 152 1.74 19.60 -22.66
N LYS A 153 1.02 19.09 -23.64
CA LYS A 153 -0.42 19.31 -23.79
C LYS A 153 -1.20 18.44 -22.80
N PHE A 154 -2.19 19.01 -22.13
CA PHE A 154 -3.07 18.31 -21.21
C PHE A 154 -4.51 18.32 -21.74
N GLU A 155 -5.11 17.15 -21.85
CA GLU A 155 -6.49 16.96 -22.28
C GLU A 155 -7.36 16.42 -21.13
N PRO A 156 -8.24 17.24 -20.54
CA PRO A 156 -9.13 16.81 -19.46
C PRO A 156 -10.16 15.78 -19.91
N PHE A 157 -10.50 14.84 -19.03
CA PHE A 157 -11.65 13.94 -19.15
C PHE A 157 -12.20 13.57 -17.75
N ASP A 158 -13.43 13.08 -17.69
CA ASP A 158 -14.09 12.66 -16.44
C ASP A 158 -14.44 11.18 -16.48
N SER A 159 -13.65 10.37 -15.77
CA SER A 159 -13.85 8.91 -15.70
C SER A 159 -15.16 8.49 -15.01
N ARG A 160 -15.84 9.41 -14.34
CA ARG A 160 -17.13 9.15 -13.65
C ARG A 160 -18.31 9.17 -14.62
N VAL A 161 -18.16 9.84 -15.77
CA VAL A 161 -19.22 9.97 -16.77
C VAL A 161 -19.22 8.78 -17.74
N ASP A 162 -18.05 8.24 -18.08
CA ASP A 162 -17.90 7.08 -18.98
C ASP A 162 -18.46 5.76 -18.42
N SER A 163 -18.71 5.67 -17.11
CA SER A 163 -19.27 4.48 -16.46
C SER A 163 -20.78 4.27 -16.66
N ALA A 164 -21.53 5.27 -17.12
CA ALA A 164 -22.98 5.14 -17.28
C ALA A 164 -23.39 4.19 -18.43
N ASP A 165 -22.57 4.08 -19.48
CA ASP A 165 -22.88 3.28 -20.68
C ASP A 165 -22.34 1.83 -20.62
N ARG A 166 -21.45 1.49 -19.68
CA ARG A 166 -20.95 0.11 -19.49
C ARG A 166 -21.64 -0.66 -18.36
N ALA A 167 -22.53 -0.02 -17.60
CA ALA A 167 -23.20 -0.64 -16.45
C ALA A 167 -24.29 -1.67 -16.81
N SER A 168 -24.52 -1.98 -18.09
CA SER A 168 -25.58 -2.91 -18.51
C SER A 168 -25.14 -4.38 -18.68
N GLU A 169 -23.86 -4.73 -18.58
CA GLU A 169 -23.44 -6.13 -18.65
C GLU A 169 -22.37 -6.42 -17.59
N VAL A 170 -22.84 -6.82 -16.42
CA VAL A 170 -22.41 -7.98 -15.60
C VAL A 170 -22.90 -7.70 -14.17
N ALA A 171 -24.14 -8.10 -13.89
CA ALA A 171 -24.56 -8.37 -12.52
C ALA A 171 -23.87 -9.67 -12.08
N ALA A 172 -22.60 -9.58 -11.67
CA ALA A 172 -21.94 -10.67 -10.97
C ALA A 172 -22.29 -10.55 -9.50
N ALA A 173 -22.88 -11.60 -8.94
CA ALA A 173 -23.04 -11.76 -7.50
C ALA A 173 -21.72 -11.46 -6.78
N ASP A 174 -21.81 -10.79 -5.63
CA ASP A 174 -20.64 -10.42 -4.83
C ASP A 174 -19.78 -11.68 -4.56
N PRO A 175 -18.51 -11.70 -4.99
CA PRO A 175 -17.62 -12.79 -4.67
C PRO A 175 -17.31 -12.79 -3.16
N GLU A 176 -17.14 -13.99 -2.60
CA GLU A 176 -16.83 -14.24 -1.19
C GLU A 176 -15.61 -13.39 -0.74
N GLY A 177 -15.81 -12.48 0.23
CA GLY A 177 -14.77 -11.57 0.72
C GLY A 177 -14.93 -10.09 0.31
N GLU A 178 -15.95 -9.72 -0.46
CA GLU A 178 -16.16 -8.36 -0.98
C GLU A 178 -17.54 -7.77 -0.67
N SER A 179 -18.35 -8.41 0.17
CA SER A 179 -19.56 -7.80 0.72
C SER A 179 -19.23 -6.79 1.82
N LEU A 180 -20.18 -5.89 2.13
CA LEU A 180 -20.08 -4.99 3.28
C LEU A 180 -19.83 -5.79 4.58
N ASP A 181 -20.41 -6.99 4.68
CA ASP A 181 -20.25 -7.90 5.79
C ASP A 181 -18.81 -8.46 5.87
N ASP A 182 -18.18 -8.76 4.74
CA ASP A 182 -16.78 -9.21 4.69
C ASP A 182 -15.79 -8.12 5.13
N LEU A 183 -16.07 -6.85 4.76
CA LEU A 183 -15.27 -5.70 5.18
C LEU A 183 -15.43 -5.40 6.68
N VAL A 184 -16.65 -5.53 7.21
CA VAL A 184 -16.92 -5.45 8.65
C VAL A 184 -16.19 -6.58 9.37
N GLU A 185 -16.23 -7.81 8.83
CA GLU A 185 -15.51 -8.93 9.41
C GLU A 185 -13.99 -8.74 9.39
N LEU A 186 -13.43 -8.17 8.32
CA LEU A 186 -12.02 -7.83 8.23
C LEU A 186 -11.60 -6.76 9.25
N ALA A 187 -12.44 -5.73 9.42
CA ALA A 187 -12.25 -4.66 10.41
C ALA A 187 -12.38 -5.18 11.85
N GLU A 188 -13.30 -6.11 12.10
CA GLU A 188 -13.40 -6.81 13.38
C GLU A 188 -12.18 -7.69 13.64
N ARG A 189 -11.71 -8.45 12.65
CA ARG A 189 -10.49 -9.27 12.75
C ARG A 189 -9.26 -8.39 12.99
N TRP A 190 -9.18 -7.21 12.39
CA TRP A 190 -8.12 -6.22 12.66
C TRP A 190 -8.20 -5.65 14.09
N THR A 191 -9.39 -5.25 14.53
CA THR A 191 -9.63 -4.71 15.88
C THR A 191 -9.35 -5.76 16.95
N LYS A 192 -9.77 -7.02 16.73
CA LYS A 192 -9.45 -8.18 17.56
C LYS A 192 -7.92 -8.36 17.64
N ARG A 193 -7.19 -8.31 16.51
CA ARG A 193 -5.71 -8.41 16.47
C ARG A 193 -5.00 -7.29 17.24
N HIS A 194 -5.47 -6.05 17.16
CA HIS A 194 -4.88 -4.94 17.92
C HIS A 194 -5.15 -5.02 19.43
N ALA A 195 -6.37 -5.40 19.83
CA ALA A 195 -6.70 -5.61 21.25
C ALA A 195 -5.88 -6.74 21.88
N VAL A 196 -5.60 -7.79 21.10
CA VAL A 196 -4.74 -8.92 21.47
C VAL A 196 -3.30 -8.46 21.74
N LYS A 197 -2.74 -7.59 20.89
CA LYS A 197 -1.38 -7.04 21.05
C LYS A 197 -1.23 -6.19 22.32
N GLU A 198 -2.19 -5.33 22.60
CA GLU A 198 -2.17 -4.51 23.83
C GLU A 198 -2.34 -5.37 25.09
N THR A 199 -3.14 -6.44 25.02
CA THR A 199 -3.23 -7.43 26.10
C THR A 199 -1.89 -8.12 26.34
N ALA A 200 -1.19 -8.54 25.29
CA ALA A 200 0.11 -9.17 25.37
C ALA A 200 1.16 -8.24 26.01
N ARG A 201 1.17 -6.96 25.61
CA ARG A 201 2.04 -5.92 26.20
C ARG A 201 1.73 -5.65 27.66
N LYS A 202 0.45 -5.63 28.04
CA LYS A 202 0.04 -5.45 29.44
C LYS A 202 0.54 -6.61 30.31
N GLN A 203 0.40 -7.85 29.85
CA GLN A 203 0.89 -9.02 30.59
C GLN A 203 2.42 -9.11 30.62
N LEU A 204 3.10 -8.76 29.53
CA LEU A 204 4.55 -8.62 29.49
C LEU A 204 5.03 -7.67 30.60
N ARG A 205 4.43 -6.48 30.71
CA ARG A 205 4.79 -5.51 31.76
C ARG A 205 4.58 -6.03 33.18
N GLN A 206 3.56 -6.87 33.40
CA GLN A 206 3.28 -7.47 34.70
C GLN A 206 4.28 -8.57 35.07
N GLN A 207 4.78 -9.33 34.09
CA GLN A 207 5.67 -10.46 34.32
C GLN A 207 7.16 -10.14 34.13
N THR A 208 7.49 -8.98 33.57
CA THR A 208 8.88 -8.52 33.43
C THR A 208 9.45 -8.20 34.82
N PRO A 209 10.53 -8.85 35.27
CA PRO A 209 11.16 -8.54 36.56
C PRO A 209 11.63 -7.09 36.64
N LYS A 210 11.71 -6.54 37.87
CA LYS A 210 12.34 -5.23 38.10
C LYS A 210 13.77 -5.26 37.57
N GLY A 211 14.16 -4.25 36.81
CA GLY A 211 15.46 -4.20 36.14
C GLY A 211 15.51 -4.95 34.80
N GLY A 212 14.46 -5.65 34.39
CA GLY A 212 14.39 -6.33 33.10
C GLY A 212 14.07 -5.40 31.92
N LYS A 213 14.71 -5.63 30.78
CA LYS A 213 14.42 -5.04 29.47
C LYS A 213 13.91 -6.15 28.54
N ALA A 214 12.73 -5.93 27.96
CA ALA A 214 12.15 -6.82 26.98
C ALA A 214 12.61 -6.47 25.56
N GLU A 215 13.09 -7.46 24.83
CA GLU A 215 13.46 -7.36 23.41
C GLU A 215 12.64 -8.36 22.61
N LEU A 216 11.98 -7.88 21.56
CA LEU A 216 11.11 -8.71 20.73
C LEU A 216 11.94 -9.77 20.00
N ILE A 217 11.56 -11.04 20.13
CA ILE A 217 12.16 -12.15 19.38
C ILE A 217 11.38 -12.37 18.09
N TYR A 218 10.05 -12.51 18.19
CA TYR A 218 9.16 -12.66 17.05
C TYR A 218 7.74 -12.18 17.39
N GLU A 219 7.02 -11.77 16.35
CA GLU A 219 5.59 -11.45 16.36
C GLU A 219 5.00 -12.03 15.07
N GLY A 220 3.91 -12.79 15.16
CA GLY A 220 3.33 -13.39 13.96
C GLY A 220 2.01 -14.12 14.20
N ILE A 221 1.44 -14.56 13.09
CA ILE A 221 0.27 -15.43 13.08
C ILE A 221 0.75 -16.87 13.30
N LEU A 222 0.23 -17.51 14.33
CA LEU A 222 0.45 -18.92 14.59
C LEU A 222 -0.63 -19.72 13.87
N ILE A 223 -0.23 -20.76 13.17
CA ILE A 223 -1.12 -21.78 12.64
C ILE A 223 -0.76 -23.04 13.42
N ASP A 224 -1.48 -23.32 14.51
CA ASP A 224 -1.13 -24.44 15.38
C ASP A 224 -1.79 -25.74 14.87
N GLY A 225 -0.96 -26.76 14.65
CA GLY A 225 -1.29 -27.95 13.89
C GLY A 225 -2.06 -28.97 14.71
N SER A 226 -3.39 -28.85 14.74
CA SER A 226 -4.27 -30.00 14.99
C SER A 226 -5.63 -29.87 14.30
N SER A 227 -6.06 -28.66 14.00
CA SER A 227 -7.17 -28.36 13.09
C SER A 227 -6.75 -27.26 12.10
N LYS A 228 -7.21 -27.31 10.86
CA LYS A 228 -6.91 -26.29 9.82
C LYS A 228 -7.51 -24.90 10.13
N LEU A 229 -8.07 -24.71 11.32
CA LEU A 229 -8.81 -23.51 11.74
C LEU A 229 -8.23 -22.83 12.99
N ASP A 230 -7.23 -23.41 13.67
CA ASP A 230 -6.60 -22.78 14.84
C ASP A 230 -5.56 -21.74 14.44
N VAL A 231 -6.05 -20.62 13.90
CA VAL A 231 -5.25 -19.44 13.57
C VAL A 231 -5.21 -18.54 14.81
N GLY A 232 -4.02 -18.25 15.32
CA GLY A 232 -3.81 -17.43 16.51
C GLY A 232 -2.76 -16.34 16.31
N TYR A 233 -2.61 -15.49 17.32
CA TYR A 233 -1.51 -14.54 17.42
C TYR A 233 -0.50 -15.02 18.46
N GLY A 234 0.77 -15.01 18.07
CA GLY A 234 1.89 -15.37 18.92
C GLY A 234 2.94 -14.28 18.96
N VAL A 235 3.48 -14.05 20.14
CA VAL A 235 4.58 -13.10 20.32
C VAL A 235 5.49 -13.57 21.46
N ALA A 236 6.79 -13.39 21.27
CA ALA A 236 7.77 -13.74 22.29
C ALA A 236 8.80 -12.62 22.47
N TRP A 237 9.20 -12.42 23.73
CA TRP A 237 10.21 -11.47 24.13
C TRP A 237 11.30 -12.17 24.93
N ARG A 238 12.54 -11.76 24.65
CA ARG A 238 13.70 -12.04 25.48
C ARG A 238 13.74 -10.99 26.57
N ILE A 239 13.88 -11.41 27.83
CA ILE A 239 14.02 -10.50 28.96
C ILE A 239 15.47 -10.55 29.42
N ASN A 240 16.17 -9.43 29.29
CA ASN A 240 17.55 -9.28 29.74
C ASN A 240 17.61 -8.33 30.92
N ASP A 241 18.57 -8.52 31.81
CA ASP A 241 18.88 -7.57 32.86
C ASP A 241 19.42 -6.28 32.24
N LYS A 242 18.92 -5.12 32.67
CA LYS A 242 19.26 -3.81 32.08
C LYS A 242 20.72 -3.42 32.29
N GLU A 243 21.33 -3.85 33.39
CA GLU A 243 22.66 -3.42 33.79
C GLU A 243 23.73 -4.38 33.29
N THR A 244 23.49 -5.68 33.46
CA THR A 244 24.44 -6.74 33.14
C THR A 244 24.24 -7.33 31.75
N GLY A 245 23.08 -7.11 31.13
CA GLY A 245 22.70 -7.73 29.85
C GLY A 245 22.43 -9.23 29.95
N LYS A 246 22.52 -9.84 31.14
CA LYS A 246 22.31 -11.27 31.34
C LYS A 246 20.87 -11.65 31.03
N LEU A 247 20.67 -12.78 30.34
CA LEU A 247 19.34 -13.31 30.09
C LEU A 247 18.65 -13.68 31.40
N LEU A 248 17.52 -13.04 31.68
CA LEU A 248 16.65 -13.34 32.83
C LEU A 248 15.61 -14.41 32.47
N GLY A 249 15.14 -14.40 31.21
CA GLY A 249 14.17 -15.39 30.75
C GLY A 249 13.53 -15.04 29.41
N VAL A 250 12.54 -15.83 29.02
CA VAL A 250 11.74 -15.63 27.81
C VAL A 250 10.28 -15.54 28.20
N PHE A 251 9.62 -14.47 27.78
CA PHE A 251 8.17 -14.32 27.90
C PHE A 251 7.52 -14.70 26.57
N ARG A 252 6.62 -15.67 26.59
CA ARG A 252 5.80 -16.06 25.44
C ARG A 252 4.35 -15.74 25.72
N TRP A 253 3.67 -15.22 24.72
CA TRP A 253 2.25 -14.92 24.78
C TRP A 253 1.57 -15.46 23.52
N ARG A 254 0.43 -16.12 23.71
CA ARG A 254 -0.39 -16.64 22.60
C ARG A 254 -1.87 -16.46 22.87
N LYS A 255 -2.62 -16.21 21.80
CA LYS A 255 -4.08 -16.27 21.80
C LYS A 255 -4.58 -16.85 20.49
N GLY A 256 -5.30 -17.95 20.58
CA GLY A 256 -6.02 -18.59 19.47
C GLY A 256 -7.50 -18.75 19.80
N ASP A 257 -8.24 -19.36 18.89
CA ASP A 257 -9.67 -19.61 19.05
C ASP A 257 -9.92 -20.54 20.24
N GLY A 258 -10.37 -19.95 21.35
CA GLY A 258 -10.69 -20.65 22.60
C GLY A 258 -9.57 -20.66 23.65
N HIS A 259 -8.32 -20.31 23.33
CA HIS A 259 -7.20 -20.40 24.29
C HIS A 259 -6.35 -19.12 24.33
N GLN A 260 -6.21 -18.53 25.52
CA GLN A 260 -5.27 -17.43 25.80
C GLN A 260 -4.31 -17.86 26.89
N GLY A 261 -3.01 -17.68 26.68
CA GLY A 261 -2.00 -18.05 27.67
C GLY A 261 -0.72 -17.22 27.54
N SER A 262 -0.08 -17.00 28.67
CA SER A 262 1.26 -16.45 28.73
C SER A 262 2.13 -17.29 29.64
N ALA A 263 3.41 -17.39 29.29
CA ALA A 263 4.39 -18.14 30.05
C ALA A 263 5.68 -17.34 30.12
N TYR A 264 6.17 -17.12 31.34
CA TYR A 264 7.53 -16.67 31.57
C TYR A 264 8.40 -17.86 31.92
N GLU A 265 9.39 -18.13 31.08
CA GLU A 265 10.39 -19.18 31.29
C GLU A 265 11.68 -18.53 31.78
N PRO A 266 12.01 -18.62 33.08
CA PRO A 266 13.26 -18.10 33.60
C PRO A 266 14.44 -18.84 32.97
N ALA A 267 15.54 -18.13 32.75
CA ALA A 267 16.77 -18.75 32.28
C ALA A 267 17.28 -19.75 33.31
N LYS A 268 17.70 -20.95 32.88
CA LYS A 268 18.32 -21.94 33.77
C LYS A 268 19.60 -21.35 34.36
N GLY A 269 19.61 -21.11 35.68
CA GLY A 269 20.74 -20.48 36.39
C GLY A 269 20.64 -18.96 36.60
N ALA A 270 19.41 -18.41 36.55
CA ALA A 270 19.08 -17.09 37.11
C ALA A 270 18.93 -17.17 38.63
#